data_AF-A0A5B8SXE3-F1
#
_entry.id   AF-A0A5B8SXE3-F1
#
_cell.length_a   1.000
_cell.length_b   1.000
_cell.length_c   1.000
_cell.angle_alpha   90.00
_cell.angle_beta   90.00
_cell.angle_gamma   90.00
#
_symmetry.space_group_name_H-M   'P 1'
#
loop_
_entity.id
_entity.type
_entity.pdbx_description
1 polymer ?
#
loop_
_entity_poly.entity_id
_entity_poly.type
_entity_poly.pdbx_seq_one_letter_code
_entity_poly.pdbx_strand_id
1 'polypeptide(L)'
;MGVNSWEVTDEFWSRVAPLIPPAQSRSANREYQRKPGGGRKPKPARLVFEAIVYVLRTGCQWKALPAERFGSASAVHKRFLEWEAAGFFEALWRAGLAEYDEMEGIAWRWQSIDGATLKAPLAQEQVGPNPTDRGKKNGSKRHLLVDGRGVPLSLTVTGANRHDVTQMEAVLDAIQIKRPNPPIRRSKHLCADAGYRGKAAMSTMLGHGYIPHVRGRHEEAQQLKQRPGKRARRWIVEVAHSWFNRFRKLLVRYEKLARSFRALNQLAAAIIAFRKVPLKVNIIYG
;
A
#
# COMPACT_ATOMS: atom_id res chain seq x y z
N MET A 1 25.73 -13.11 -5.18
CA MET A 1 25.39 -12.82 -3.77
C MET A 1 23.95 -12.34 -3.73
N GLY A 2 23.08 -12.95 -2.93
CA GLY A 2 21.68 -12.51 -2.83
C GLY A 2 21.60 -11.14 -2.16
N VAL A 3 20.88 -10.20 -2.77
CA VAL A 3 20.60 -8.89 -2.18
C VAL A 3 19.69 -9.09 -0.96
N ASN A 4 19.94 -8.43 0.16
CA ASN A 4 19.06 -8.58 1.31
C ASN A 4 17.66 -8.05 1.01
N SER A 5 16.64 -8.61 1.67
CA SER A 5 15.23 -8.23 1.47
C SER A 5 14.87 -6.78 1.87
N TRP A 6 15.83 -5.98 2.32
CA TRP A 6 15.70 -4.59 2.74
C TRP A 6 16.73 -3.67 2.08
N GLU A 7 17.55 -4.19 1.16
CA GLU A 7 18.47 -3.39 0.38
C GLU A 7 17.76 -2.78 -0.83
N VAL A 8 18.11 -1.52 -1.12
CA VAL A 8 17.62 -0.78 -2.28
C VAL A 8 18.69 -0.91 -3.35
N THR A 9 18.38 -1.66 -4.41
CA THR A 9 19.27 -1.80 -5.57
C THR A 9 19.41 -0.47 -6.31
N ASP A 10 20.49 -0.29 -7.07
CA ASP A 10 20.66 0.89 -7.92
C ASP A 10 19.53 1.03 -8.95
N GLU A 11 19.05 -0.10 -9.46
CA GLU A 11 17.93 -0.17 -10.40
C GLU A 11 16.60 0.26 -9.75
N PHE A 12 16.36 -0.06 -8.47
CA PHE A 12 15.20 0.47 -7.78
C PHE A 12 15.39 1.96 -7.46
N TRP A 13 16.60 2.34 -7.04
CA TRP A 13 16.92 3.73 -6.72
C TRP A 13 16.76 4.66 -7.93
N SER A 14 17.10 4.23 -9.14
CA SER A 14 16.94 5.06 -10.35
C SER A 14 15.47 5.43 -10.64
N ARG A 15 14.51 4.59 -10.23
CA ARG A 15 13.06 4.88 -10.31
C ARG A 15 12.59 5.80 -9.19
N VAL A 16 13.22 5.69 -8.02
CA VAL A 16 12.85 6.46 -6.82
C VAL A 16 13.42 7.88 -6.86
N ALA A 17 14.69 8.04 -7.25
CA ALA A 17 15.43 9.29 -7.16
C ALA A 17 14.74 10.48 -7.84
N PRO A 18 14.16 10.35 -9.05
CA PRO A 18 13.48 11.46 -9.73
C PRO A 18 12.21 11.94 -9.01
N LEU A 19 11.61 11.09 -8.17
CA LEU A 19 10.38 11.39 -7.45
C LEU A 19 10.63 12.02 -6.08
N ILE A 20 11.89 12.06 -5.62
CA ILE A 20 12.24 12.64 -4.32
C ILE A 20 11.84 14.12 -4.32
N PRO A 21 11.00 14.57 -3.36
CA PRO A 21 10.63 15.97 -3.28
C PRO A 21 11.89 16.84 -3.16
N PRO A 22 11.96 17.97 -3.90
CA PRO A 22 13.08 18.88 -3.79
C PRO A 22 13.24 19.30 -2.33
N ALA A 23 14.48 19.40 -1.86
CA ALA A 23 14.72 19.94 -0.54
C ALA A 23 14.11 21.34 -0.49
N GLN A 24 13.33 21.65 0.54
CA GLN A 24 12.78 23.00 0.73
C GLN A 24 13.92 24.00 0.58
N SER A 25 13.85 24.79 -0.50
CA SER A 25 14.83 25.84 -0.74
C SER A 25 14.75 26.80 0.44
N ARG A 26 15.90 27.14 1.00
CA ARG A 26 16.01 28.31 1.87
C ARG A 26 15.35 29.48 1.15
N SER A 27 14.45 30.20 1.81
CA SER A 27 13.79 31.34 1.19
C SER A 27 14.88 32.31 0.72
N ALA A 28 14.89 32.67 -0.57
CA ALA A 28 15.90 33.56 -1.13
C ALA A 28 15.98 34.92 -0.39
N ASN A 29 14.85 35.34 0.20
CA ASN A 29 14.73 36.61 0.94
C ASN A 29 15.09 36.52 2.43
N ARG A 30 15.67 35.41 2.93
CA ARG A 30 16.21 35.34 4.29
C ARG A 30 17.72 35.20 4.24
N GLU A 31 18.41 36.15 4.86
CA GLU A 31 19.80 35.95 5.24
C GLU A 31 19.88 34.91 6.36
N TYR A 32 20.47 33.76 6.04
CA TYR A 32 20.71 32.70 7.01
C TYR A 32 22.10 32.89 7.64
N GLN A 33 22.18 33.57 8.78
CA GLN A 33 23.38 33.51 9.61
C GLN A 33 23.56 32.10 10.19
N ARG A 34 24.64 31.42 9.80
CA ARG A 34 25.04 30.16 10.46
C ARG A 34 25.56 30.49 11.86
N LYS A 35 24.70 30.36 12.87
CA LYS A 35 25.15 30.36 14.28
C LYS A 35 26.10 29.17 14.52
N PRO A 36 27.12 29.29 15.38
CA PRO A 36 27.85 28.14 15.91
C PRO A 36 26.84 27.15 16.51
N GLY A 37 26.89 25.88 16.08
CA GLY A 37 25.83 24.88 16.36
C GLY A 37 24.70 24.82 15.31
N GLY A 38 24.84 25.52 14.18
CA GLY A 38 23.92 25.48 13.05
C GLY A 38 23.70 24.05 12.53
N GLY A 39 22.43 23.72 12.26
CA GLY A 39 21.98 22.35 11.98
C GLY A 39 22.82 21.59 10.94
N ARG A 40 23.05 20.29 11.22
CA ARG A 40 23.76 19.35 10.33
C ARG A 40 23.18 19.38 8.91
N LYS A 41 24.04 19.19 7.91
CA LYS A 41 23.61 19.00 6.51
C LYS A 41 22.52 17.90 6.44
N PRO A 42 21.50 18.06 5.57
CA PRO A 42 20.51 17.01 5.34
C PRO A 42 21.19 15.69 4.96
N LYS A 43 20.63 14.59 5.44
CA LYS A 43 21.09 13.25 5.04
C LYS A 43 20.85 13.05 3.54
N PRO A 44 21.72 12.30 2.82
CA PRO A 44 21.47 11.94 1.42
C PRO A 44 20.11 11.25 1.27
N ALA A 45 19.37 11.57 0.21
CA ALA A 45 18.03 11.04 -0.01
C ALA A 45 18.03 9.51 -0.07
N ARG A 46 19.01 8.89 -0.76
CA ARG A 46 19.16 7.44 -0.82
C ARG A 46 19.29 6.81 0.56
N LEU A 47 20.13 7.36 1.42
CA LEU A 47 20.33 6.86 2.79
C LEU A 47 19.02 6.90 3.59
N VAL A 48 18.24 7.98 3.46
CA VAL A 48 16.94 8.10 4.12
C VAL A 48 15.95 7.08 3.56
N PHE A 49 15.89 6.92 2.24
CA PHE A 49 14.98 5.97 1.61
C PHE A 49 15.31 4.53 2.00
N GLU A 50 16.59 4.15 1.98
CA GLU A 50 17.06 2.85 2.46
C GLU A 50 16.69 2.61 3.93
N ALA A 51 16.81 3.62 4.79
CA ALA A 51 16.38 3.53 6.18
C ALA A 51 14.87 3.29 6.31
N ILE A 52 14.05 3.97 5.51
CA ILE A 52 12.59 3.78 5.51
C ILE A 52 12.22 2.38 5.03
N VAL A 53 12.86 1.90 3.96
CA VAL A 53 12.68 0.51 3.46
C VAL A 53 13.10 -0.50 4.53
N TYR A 54 14.21 -0.25 5.23
CA TYR A 54 14.67 -1.10 6.33
C TYR A 54 13.63 -1.19 7.45
N VAL A 55 13.08 -0.05 7.90
CA VAL A 55 11.99 -0.03 8.91
C VAL A 55 10.77 -0.77 8.41
N LEU A 56 10.34 -0.53 7.16
CA LEU A 56 9.18 -1.15 6.56
C LEU A 56 9.31 -2.69 6.51
N ARG A 57 10.49 -3.19 6.11
CA ARG A 57 10.76 -4.62 5.93
C ARG A 57 10.99 -5.36 7.24
N THR A 58 11.85 -4.83 8.10
CA THR A 58 12.21 -5.48 9.39
C THR A 58 11.13 -5.32 10.44
N GLY A 59 10.34 -4.24 10.38
CA GLY A 59 9.35 -3.90 11.39
C GLY A 59 9.94 -3.30 12.65
N CYS A 60 11.24 -2.94 12.66
CA CYS A 60 11.85 -2.32 13.82
C CYS A 60 11.16 -0.98 14.18
N GLN A 61 11.27 -0.59 15.44
CA GLN A 61 10.85 0.75 15.84
C GLN A 61 11.76 1.79 15.19
N TRP A 62 11.23 2.99 14.93
CA TRP A 62 12.03 4.08 14.35
C TRP A 62 13.29 4.37 15.17
N LYS A 63 13.19 4.38 16.51
CA LYS A 63 14.33 4.58 17.42
C LYS A 63 15.32 3.41 17.48
N ALA A 64 14.94 2.23 17.00
CA ALA A 64 15.78 1.04 16.94
C ALA A 64 16.49 0.89 15.58
N LEU A 65 16.43 1.91 14.73
CA LEU A 65 17.17 1.96 13.48
C LEU A 65 18.68 1.96 13.77
N PRO A 66 19.49 1.10 13.13
CA PRO A 66 20.94 1.04 13.36
C PRO A 66 21.62 2.38 13.12
N ALA A 67 22.15 2.99 14.19
CA ALA A 67 22.73 4.33 14.13
C ALA A 67 24.07 4.34 13.39
N GLU A 68 24.79 3.22 13.40
CA GLU A 68 26.07 3.03 12.72
C GLU A 68 25.91 3.15 11.21
N ARG A 69 24.78 2.64 10.67
CA ARG A 69 24.47 2.69 9.23
C ARG A 69 23.70 3.95 8.85
N PHE A 70 22.61 4.25 9.56
CA PHE A 70 21.64 5.26 9.12
C PHE A 70 21.76 6.57 9.90
N GLY A 71 22.55 6.63 10.97
CA GLY A 71 22.68 7.76 11.87
C GLY A 71 21.39 8.06 12.64
N SER A 72 21.13 9.34 12.91
CA SER A 72 19.97 9.76 13.72
C SER A 72 18.63 9.30 13.14
N ALA A 73 17.97 8.40 13.88
CA ALA A 73 16.59 7.95 13.63
C ALA A 73 15.61 9.12 13.54
N SER A 74 15.74 10.13 14.39
CA SER A 74 14.88 11.32 14.39
C SER A 74 15.01 12.11 13.08
N ALA A 75 16.21 12.20 12.51
CA ALA A 75 16.43 12.86 11.23
C ALA A 75 15.79 12.09 10.07
N VAL A 76 15.88 10.74 10.08
CA VAL A 76 15.21 9.87 9.10
C VAL A 76 13.69 10.01 9.21
N HIS A 77 13.14 9.89 10.42
CA HIS A 77 11.70 9.99 10.63
C HIS A 77 11.14 11.38 10.28
N LYS A 78 11.88 12.46 10.59
CA LYS A 78 11.51 13.81 10.14
C LYS A 78 11.40 13.88 8.62
N ARG A 79 12.39 13.34 7.89
CA ARG A 79 12.37 13.34 6.42
C ARG A 79 11.25 12.46 5.86
N PHE A 80 10.97 11.32 6.49
CA PHE A 80 9.81 10.48 6.16
C PHE A 80 8.50 11.29 6.21
N LEU A 81 8.29 12.07 7.27
CA LEU A 81 7.10 12.92 7.41
C LEU A 81 7.07 14.07 6.40
N GLU A 82 8.22 14.68 6.10
CA GLU A 82 8.34 15.71 5.05
C GLU A 82 7.95 15.15 3.66
N TRP A 83 8.41 13.95 3.34
CA TRP A 83 8.06 13.27 2.08
C TRP A 83 6.62 12.80 2.04
N GLU A 84 6.07 12.34 3.16
CA GLU A 84 4.65 12.02 3.28
C GLU A 84 3.78 13.24 3.00
N ALA A 85 4.07 14.37 3.64
CA ALA A 85 3.36 15.62 3.42
C ALA A 85 3.47 16.15 1.97
N ALA A 86 4.59 15.84 1.29
CA ALA A 86 4.80 16.18 -0.11
C ALA A 86 4.16 15.18 -1.11
N GLY A 87 3.49 14.12 -0.63
CA GLY A 87 2.83 13.14 -1.50
C GLY A 87 3.77 12.13 -2.18
N PHE A 88 5.04 12.04 -1.74
CA PHE A 88 6.06 11.21 -2.37
C PHE A 88 5.66 9.73 -2.49
N PHE A 89 5.13 9.14 -1.42
CA PHE A 89 4.81 7.70 -1.40
C PHE A 89 3.65 7.35 -2.33
N GLU A 90 2.70 8.27 -2.46
CA GLU A 90 1.61 8.12 -3.42
C GLU A 90 2.12 8.24 -4.86
N ALA A 91 2.96 9.25 -5.14
CA ALA A 91 3.58 9.42 -6.46
C ALA A 91 4.42 8.19 -6.85
N LEU A 92 5.19 7.63 -5.91
CA LEU A 92 5.99 6.41 -6.13
C LEU A 92 5.10 5.19 -6.44
N TRP A 93 3.95 5.06 -5.78
CA TRP A 93 3.01 3.99 -6.09
C TRP A 93 2.38 4.15 -7.47
N ARG A 94 1.98 5.37 -7.85
CA ARG A 94 1.48 5.66 -9.20
C ARG A 94 2.52 5.37 -10.27
N ALA A 95 3.77 5.73 -10.04
CA ALA A 95 4.87 5.43 -10.95
C ALA A 95 5.06 3.91 -11.14
N GLY A 96 5.04 3.14 -10.05
CA GLY A 96 5.13 1.68 -10.13
C GLY A 96 3.96 1.04 -10.86
N LEU A 97 2.75 1.59 -10.70
CA LEU A 97 1.59 1.14 -11.45
C LEU A 97 1.64 1.51 -12.93
N ALA A 98 2.14 2.69 -13.27
CA ALA A 98 2.31 3.12 -14.65
C ALA A 98 3.34 2.24 -15.38
N GLU A 99 4.49 1.96 -14.77
CA GLU A 99 5.50 1.08 -15.34
C GLU A 99 4.98 -0.36 -15.49
N TYR A 100 4.22 -0.86 -14.51
CA TYR A 100 3.57 -2.17 -14.61
C TYR A 100 2.52 -2.21 -15.73
N ASP A 101 1.73 -1.16 -15.92
CA ASP A 101 0.76 -1.09 -17.02
C ASP A 101 1.45 -1.05 -18.39
N GLU A 102 2.54 -0.30 -18.51
CA GLU A 102 3.34 -0.21 -19.73
C GLU A 102 4.00 -1.54 -20.10
N MET A 103 4.61 -2.22 -19.13
CA MET A 103 5.41 -3.41 -19.38
C MET A 103 4.59 -4.70 -19.45
N GLU A 104 3.58 -4.84 -18.60
CA GLU A 104 2.83 -6.10 -18.43
C GLU A 104 1.33 -5.96 -18.72
N GLY A 105 0.82 -4.73 -18.79
CA GLY A 105 -0.60 -4.41 -18.88
C GLY A 105 -1.36 -4.80 -17.62
N ILE A 106 -1.99 -3.85 -16.94
CA ILE A 106 -2.81 -4.16 -15.76
C ILE A 106 -3.96 -5.07 -16.18
N ALA A 107 -4.21 -6.10 -15.36
CA ALA A 107 -5.29 -7.04 -15.59
C ALA A 107 -6.67 -6.44 -15.27
N TRP A 108 -7.08 -5.41 -16.02
CA TRP A 108 -8.31 -4.63 -15.80
C TRP A 108 -9.59 -5.44 -15.94
N ARG A 109 -9.57 -6.60 -16.60
CA ARG A 109 -10.80 -7.39 -16.80
C ARG A 109 -11.38 -7.89 -15.48
N TRP A 110 -10.52 -8.27 -14.52
CA TRP A 110 -10.94 -8.77 -13.23
C TRP A 110 -10.23 -8.02 -12.12
N GLN A 111 -10.98 -7.49 -11.17
CA GLN A 111 -10.46 -6.98 -9.90
C GLN A 111 -11.05 -7.77 -8.75
N SER A 112 -10.35 -7.75 -7.62
CA SER A 112 -10.85 -8.27 -6.36
C SER A 112 -10.69 -7.22 -5.27
N ILE A 113 -11.70 -7.11 -4.40
CA ILE A 113 -11.72 -6.18 -3.27
C ILE A 113 -11.96 -6.95 -1.97
N ASP A 114 -11.19 -6.62 -0.95
CA ASP A 114 -11.37 -7.15 0.40
C ASP A 114 -10.75 -6.22 1.46
N GLY A 115 -11.14 -6.42 2.71
CA GLY A 115 -10.65 -5.72 3.88
C GLY A 115 -9.92 -6.66 4.84
N ALA A 116 -8.71 -6.29 5.26
CA ALA A 116 -7.94 -7.01 6.27
C ALA A 116 -7.84 -6.20 7.57
N THR A 117 -8.31 -6.80 8.67
CA THR A 117 -8.19 -6.21 10.01
C THR A 117 -6.79 -6.44 10.59
N LEU A 118 -6.25 -5.41 11.24
CA LEU A 118 -4.93 -5.44 11.86
C LEU A 118 -4.97 -4.84 13.26
N LYS A 119 -4.13 -5.38 14.15
CA LYS A 119 -3.99 -4.86 15.53
C LYS A 119 -3.33 -3.48 15.47
N ALA A 120 -3.85 -2.52 16.23
CA ALA A 120 -3.38 -1.15 16.23
C ALA A 120 -3.24 -0.59 17.66
N PRO A 121 -2.35 -1.18 18.49
CA PRO A 121 -2.31 -0.93 19.94
C PRO A 121 -1.93 0.49 20.34
N LEU A 122 -1.19 1.22 19.49
CA LEU A 122 -0.72 2.59 19.78
C LEU A 122 -1.38 3.65 18.89
N ALA A 123 -2.24 3.24 17.97
CA ALA A 123 -2.83 4.14 16.99
C ALA A 123 -3.89 5.04 17.63
N GLN A 124 -3.85 6.32 17.26
CA GLN A 124 -4.72 7.36 17.81
C GLN A 124 -5.83 7.76 16.82
N GLU A 125 -5.58 7.61 15.52
CA GLU A 125 -6.50 7.96 14.44
C GLU A 125 -6.92 6.74 13.63
N GLN A 126 -8.15 6.72 13.09
CA GLN A 126 -8.66 5.60 12.28
C GLN A 126 -8.49 4.25 12.99
N VAL A 127 -8.93 4.20 14.24
CA VAL A 127 -8.96 3.01 15.08
C VAL A 127 -10.35 2.82 15.65
N GLY A 128 -10.69 1.57 15.96
CA GLY A 128 -11.90 1.24 16.70
C GLY A 128 -11.80 -0.16 17.31
N PRO A 129 -12.80 -0.56 18.11
CA PRO A 129 -12.86 -1.89 18.70
C PRO A 129 -12.69 -2.95 17.61
N ASN A 130 -11.75 -3.86 17.79
CA ASN A 130 -11.49 -4.91 16.83
C ASN A 130 -12.49 -6.08 16.99
N PRO A 131 -13.39 -6.33 16.03
CA PRO A 131 -14.37 -7.41 16.17
C PRO A 131 -13.72 -8.79 16.26
N THR A 132 -12.53 -8.99 15.68
CA THR A 132 -11.83 -10.29 15.73
C THR A 132 -11.25 -10.62 17.11
N ASP A 133 -11.19 -9.66 18.03
CA ASP A 133 -10.79 -9.87 19.42
C ASP A 133 -11.89 -9.48 20.43
N ARG A 134 -13.14 -9.40 19.97
CA ARG A 134 -14.31 -8.98 20.76
C ARG A 134 -14.19 -7.56 21.31
N GLY A 135 -13.51 -6.67 20.58
CA GLY A 135 -13.34 -5.27 20.94
C GLY A 135 -12.32 -5.02 22.04
N LYS A 136 -11.51 -6.02 22.42
CA LYS A 136 -10.55 -5.93 23.52
C LYS A 136 -9.34 -5.06 23.16
N LYS A 137 -8.99 -4.95 21.88
CA LYS A 137 -7.90 -4.07 21.43
C LYS A 137 -8.36 -3.19 20.28
N ASN A 138 -7.74 -2.01 20.22
CA ASN A 138 -7.91 -1.13 19.07
C ASN A 138 -7.32 -1.79 17.82
N GLY A 139 -8.09 -1.75 16.74
CA GLY A 139 -7.69 -2.23 15.43
C GLY A 139 -7.92 -1.19 14.35
N SER A 140 -7.20 -1.36 13.25
CA SER A 140 -7.49 -0.71 11.98
C SER A 140 -7.88 -1.77 10.96
N LYS A 141 -8.46 -1.32 9.86
CA LYS A 141 -8.71 -2.16 8.70
C LYS A 141 -8.10 -1.52 7.47
N ARG A 142 -7.45 -2.34 6.66
CA ARG A 142 -6.92 -1.98 5.34
C ARG A 142 -7.83 -2.58 4.30
N HIS A 143 -8.49 -1.73 3.53
CA HIS A 143 -9.29 -2.13 2.37
C HIS A 143 -8.44 -1.99 1.12
N LEU A 144 -8.49 -2.99 0.26
CA LEU A 144 -7.60 -3.09 -0.89
C LEU A 144 -8.38 -3.51 -2.14
N LEU A 145 -8.18 -2.79 -3.24
CA LEU A 145 -8.55 -3.24 -4.58
C LEU A 145 -7.29 -3.69 -5.31
N VAL A 146 -7.36 -4.85 -5.95
CA VAL A 146 -6.25 -5.40 -6.73
C VAL A 146 -6.68 -5.77 -8.14
N ASP A 147 -5.72 -5.78 -9.07
CA ASP A 147 -5.91 -6.31 -10.41
C ASP A 147 -6.00 -7.85 -10.41
N GLY A 148 -6.25 -8.43 -11.59
CA GLY A 148 -6.37 -9.88 -11.76
C GLY A 148 -5.09 -10.68 -11.46
N ARG A 149 -3.96 -10.01 -11.21
CA ARG A 149 -2.68 -10.60 -10.80
C ARG A 149 -2.30 -10.26 -9.36
N GLY A 150 -3.15 -9.55 -8.62
CA GLY A 150 -2.96 -9.18 -7.22
C GLY A 150 -2.24 -7.85 -6.99
N VAL A 151 -1.97 -7.07 -8.04
CA VAL A 151 -1.30 -5.77 -7.91
C VAL A 151 -2.24 -4.75 -7.27
N PRO A 152 -1.84 -4.07 -6.17
CA PRO A 152 -2.64 -3.06 -5.50
C PRO A 152 -2.94 -1.86 -6.41
N LEU A 153 -4.22 -1.63 -6.72
CA LEU A 153 -4.69 -0.51 -7.53
C LEU A 153 -5.18 0.67 -6.68
N SER A 154 -5.75 0.37 -5.51
CA SER A 154 -6.19 1.35 -4.53
C SER A 154 -6.20 0.76 -3.12
N LEU A 155 -6.14 1.64 -2.12
CA LEU A 155 -6.06 1.27 -0.71
C LEU A 155 -6.63 2.38 0.16
N THR A 156 -7.45 2.01 1.13
CA THR A 156 -7.91 2.90 2.20
C THR A 156 -7.67 2.26 3.57
N VAL A 157 -7.47 3.09 4.59
CA VAL A 157 -7.34 2.63 5.97
C VAL A 157 -8.45 3.26 6.80
N THR A 158 -9.09 2.45 7.64
CA THR A 158 -10.13 2.90 8.57
C THR A 158 -9.97 2.26 9.95
N GLY A 159 -10.78 2.69 10.93
CA GLY A 159 -10.94 1.94 12.17
C GLY A 159 -11.56 0.56 11.93
N ALA A 160 -11.23 -0.42 12.76
CA ALA A 160 -11.70 -1.81 12.62
C ALA A 160 -13.22 -1.99 12.80
N ASN A 161 -13.90 -1.01 13.42
CA ASN A 161 -15.35 -0.98 13.59
C ASN A 161 -16.12 -0.51 12.35
N ARG A 162 -15.45 0.04 11.34
CA ARG A 162 -16.10 0.48 10.09
C ARG A 162 -16.41 -0.74 9.22
N HIS A 163 -17.64 -0.80 8.71
CA HIS A 163 -18.09 -1.88 7.83
C HIS A 163 -17.53 -1.73 6.43
N ASP A 164 -17.12 -2.84 5.83
CA ASP A 164 -16.37 -2.84 4.57
C ASP A 164 -17.21 -2.34 3.40
N VAL A 165 -18.51 -2.60 3.44
CA VAL A 165 -19.51 -2.06 2.50
C VAL A 165 -19.45 -0.53 2.44
N THR A 166 -19.29 0.15 3.57
CA THR A 166 -19.26 1.63 3.63
C THR A 166 -17.97 2.22 3.06
N GLN A 167 -16.92 1.40 2.90
CA GLN A 167 -15.60 1.85 2.44
C GLN A 167 -15.34 1.46 0.98
N MET A 168 -16.23 0.67 0.37
CA MET A 168 -16.12 0.24 -1.02
C MET A 168 -15.99 1.42 -1.98
N GLU A 169 -16.86 2.42 -1.87
CA GLU A 169 -16.84 3.61 -2.71
C GLU A 169 -15.49 4.33 -2.61
N ALA A 170 -15.04 4.62 -1.39
CA ALA A 170 -13.74 5.24 -1.15
C ALA A 170 -12.57 4.44 -1.73
N VAL A 171 -12.63 3.11 -1.71
CA VAL A 171 -11.61 2.25 -2.34
C VAL A 171 -11.69 2.33 -3.86
N LEU A 172 -12.89 2.30 -4.45
CA LEU A 172 -13.06 2.37 -5.91
C LEU A 172 -12.74 3.75 -6.49
N ASP A 173 -12.93 4.82 -5.71
CA ASP A 173 -12.52 6.19 -6.07
C ASP A 173 -11.02 6.42 -5.93
N ALA A 174 -10.36 5.73 -4.99
CA ALA A 174 -8.93 5.90 -4.72
C ALA A 174 -8.00 5.15 -5.69
N ILE A 175 -8.50 4.71 -6.85
CA ILE A 175 -7.67 4.07 -7.89
C ILE A 175 -6.59 5.05 -8.33
N GLN A 176 -5.35 4.59 -8.21
CA GLN A 176 -4.18 5.45 -8.31
C GLN A 176 -3.84 5.90 -9.73
N ILE A 177 -4.35 5.19 -10.73
CA ILE A 177 -4.11 5.47 -12.15
C ILE A 177 -5.40 5.36 -12.95
N LYS A 178 -5.49 6.14 -14.02
CA LYS A 178 -6.69 6.16 -14.85
C LYS A 178 -6.84 4.82 -15.55
N ARG A 179 -7.93 4.12 -15.24
CA ARG A 179 -8.32 2.92 -15.98
C ARG A 179 -8.68 3.28 -17.43
N PRO A 180 -8.12 2.58 -18.44
CA PRO A 180 -8.53 2.75 -19.82
C PRO A 180 -10.01 2.39 -20.04
N ASN A 181 -10.66 3.07 -20.97
CA ASN A 181 -12.00 2.69 -21.39
C ASN A 181 -11.94 1.32 -22.06
N PRO A 182 -12.65 0.30 -21.55
CA PRO A 182 -12.58 -1.01 -22.16
C PRO A 182 -13.24 -0.97 -23.54
N PRO A 183 -12.68 -1.66 -24.55
CA PRO A 183 -13.25 -1.70 -25.90
C PRO A 183 -14.62 -2.39 -25.92
N ILE A 184 -14.88 -3.27 -24.94
CA ILE A 184 -16.11 -4.04 -24.83
C ILE A 184 -16.89 -3.56 -23.60
N ARG A 185 -18.16 -3.19 -23.81
CA ARG A 185 -19.12 -2.87 -22.73
C ARG A 185 -19.24 -4.05 -21.76
N ARG A 186 -19.45 -3.79 -20.47
CA ARG A 186 -19.64 -4.81 -19.43
C ARG A 186 -18.49 -5.83 -19.35
N SER A 187 -17.26 -5.33 -19.30
CA SER A 187 -16.04 -6.14 -19.17
C SER A 187 -15.29 -5.93 -17.84
N LYS A 188 -15.85 -5.10 -16.95
CA LYS A 188 -15.27 -4.81 -15.64
C LYS A 188 -15.85 -5.79 -14.62
N HIS A 189 -15.13 -6.84 -14.25
CA HIS A 189 -15.61 -7.79 -13.24
C HIS A 189 -15.00 -7.48 -11.87
N LEU A 190 -15.82 -7.42 -10.82
CA LEU A 190 -15.36 -7.20 -9.44
C LEU A 190 -15.75 -8.38 -8.55
N CYS A 191 -14.76 -9.06 -8.00
CA CYS A 191 -14.94 -10.10 -6.99
C CYS A 191 -14.89 -9.50 -5.58
N ALA A 192 -15.87 -9.83 -4.74
CA ALA A 192 -15.91 -9.41 -3.34
C ALA A 192 -16.49 -10.54 -2.46
N ASP A 193 -16.21 -10.50 -1.16
CA ASP A 193 -16.78 -11.47 -0.20
C ASP A 193 -18.29 -11.30 -0.04
N ALA A 194 -18.98 -12.34 0.43
CA ALA A 194 -20.41 -12.40 0.71
C ALA A 194 -20.92 -11.27 1.62
N GLY A 195 -20.06 -10.68 2.45
CA GLY A 195 -20.37 -9.48 3.23
C GLY A 195 -20.79 -8.28 2.38
N TYR A 196 -20.47 -8.27 1.09
CA TYR A 196 -20.82 -7.21 0.13
C TYR A 196 -22.12 -7.49 -0.66
N ARG A 197 -22.97 -8.43 -0.23
CA ARG A 197 -24.24 -8.75 -0.92
C ARG A 197 -25.34 -7.70 -0.75
N GLY A 198 -25.16 -6.71 0.14
CA GLY A 198 -26.18 -5.70 0.43
C GLY A 198 -26.45 -4.74 -0.73
N LYS A 199 -27.67 -4.16 -0.77
CA LYS A 199 -28.11 -3.22 -1.82
C LYS A 199 -27.15 -2.05 -2.03
N ALA A 200 -26.60 -1.49 -0.96
CA ALA A 200 -25.63 -0.39 -1.02
C ALA A 200 -24.36 -0.80 -1.77
N ALA A 201 -23.71 -1.89 -1.37
CA ALA A 201 -22.51 -2.40 -2.04
C ALA A 201 -22.77 -2.70 -3.53
N MET A 202 -23.88 -3.37 -3.84
CA MET A 202 -24.24 -3.69 -5.22
C MET A 202 -24.46 -2.42 -6.05
N SER A 203 -25.13 -1.40 -5.48
CA SER A 203 -25.32 -0.10 -6.12
C SER A 203 -23.99 0.60 -6.40
N THR A 204 -23.06 0.60 -5.44
CA THR A 204 -21.71 1.16 -5.64
C THR A 204 -20.97 0.42 -6.76
N MET A 205 -20.92 -0.92 -6.74
CA MET A 205 -20.26 -1.68 -7.80
C MET A 205 -20.82 -1.34 -9.19
N LEU A 206 -22.15 -1.34 -9.32
CA LEU A 206 -22.84 -1.04 -10.58
C LEU A 206 -22.59 0.42 -11.02
N GLY A 207 -22.61 1.38 -10.08
CA GLY A 207 -22.34 2.80 -10.34
C GLY A 207 -20.93 3.06 -10.90
N HIS A 208 -19.93 2.31 -10.44
CA HIS A 208 -18.57 2.34 -11.00
C HIS A 208 -18.42 1.50 -12.29
N GLY A 209 -19.52 0.92 -12.79
CA GLY A 209 -19.57 0.15 -14.03
C GLY A 209 -19.07 -1.29 -13.90
N TYR A 210 -19.02 -1.85 -12.69
CA TYR A 210 -18.65 -3.24 -12.44
C TYR A 210 -19.80 -4.22 -12.63
N ILE A 211 -19.45 -5.41 -13.08
CA ILE A 211 -20.25 -6.62 -12.91
C ILE A 211 -19.87 -7.22 -11.56
N PRO A 212 -20.78 -7.22 -10.57
CA PRO A 212 -20.52 -7.77 -9.25
C PRO A 212 -20.46 -9.30 -9.27
N HIS A 213 -19.40 -9.87 -8.68
CA HIS A 213 -19.24 -11.31 -8.41
C HIS A 213 -19.12 -11.50 -6.91
N VAL A 214 -20.27 -11.46 -6.21
CA VAL A 214 -20.35 -11.57 -4.75
C VAL A 214 -20.97 -12.91 -4.37
N ARG A 215 -20.12 -13.90 -4.07
CA ARG A 215 -20.56 -15.27 -3.83
C ARG A 215 -20.25 -15.75 -2.42
N GLY A 216 -21.13 -16.58 -1.88
CA GLY A 216 -20.95 -17.25 -0.61
C GLY A 216 -19.97 -18.41 -0.74
N ARG A 217 -19.26 -18.73 0.35
CA ARG A 217 -18.29 -19.85 0.39
C ARG A 217 -18.89 -21.18 -0.09
N HIS A 218 -20.16 -21.45 0.24
CA HIS A 218 -20.86 -22.67 -0.16
C HIS A 218 -21.09 -22.76 -1.67
N GLU A 219 -21.52 -21.66 -2.30
CA GLU A 219 -21.71 -21.58 -3.75
C GLU A 219 -20.37 -21.71 -4.49
N GLU A 220 -19.29 -21.10 -3.97
CA GLU A 220 -17.94 -21.25 -4.52
C GLU A 220 -17.47 -22.71 -4.43
N ALA A 221 -17.66 -23.37 -3.29
CA ALA A 221 -17.26 -24.78 -3.09
C ALA A 221 -18.04 -25.73 -4.00
N GLN A 222 -19.35 -25.54 -4.17
CA GLN A 222 -20.15 -26.32 -5.11
C GLN A 222 -19.68 -26.13 -6.56
N GLN A 223 -19.34 -24.90 -6.95
CA GLN A 223 -18.89 -24.64 -8.30
C GLN A 223 -17.49 -25.20 -8.58
N LEU A 224 -16.62 -25.26 -7.56
CA LEU A 224 -15.33 -25.95 -7.65
C LEU A 224 -15.51 -27.46 -7.90
N LYS A 225 -16.52 -28.07 -7.25
CA LYS A 225 -16.89 -29.48 -7.48
C LYS A 225 -17.44 -29.70 -8.90
N GLN A 226 -18.24 -28.77 -9.41
CA GLN A 226 -18.83 -28.85 -10.76
C GLN A 226 -17.84 -28.51 -11.89
N ARG A 227 -16.82 -27.69 -11.60
CA ARG A 227 -15.78 -27.28 -12.57
C ARG A 227 -14.39 -27.37 -11.93
N PRO A 228 -13.83 -28.59 -11.83
CA PRO A 228 -12.48 -28.81 -11.33
C PRO A 228 -11.48 -27.94 -12.10
N GLY A 229 -10.59 -27.22 -11.40
CA GLY A 229 -9.58 -26.34 -12.00
C GLY A 229 -9.95 -24.85 -12.09
N LYS A 230 -11.21 -24.46 -11.91
CA LYS A 230 -11.60 -23.04 -11.82
C LYS A 230 -11.36 -22.48 -10.40
N ARG A 231 -10.23 -21.80 -10.14
CA ARG A 231 -10.04 -21.08 -8.86
C ARG A 231 -10.93 -19.82 -8.79
N ALA A 232 -11.62 -19.64 -7.67
CA ALA A 232 -12.47 -18.46 -7.42
C ALA A 232 -11.61 -17.19 -7.31
N ARG A 233 -11.69 -16.27 -8.28
CA ARG A 233 -10.78 -15.11 -8.43
C ARG A 233 -10.67 -14.18 -7.20
N ARG A 234 -11.57 -14.31 -6.22
CA ARG A 234 -11.49 -13.64 -4.91
C ARG A 234 -10.16 -13.92 -4.19
N TRP A 235 -9.58 -15.13 -4.28
CA TRP A 235 -8.32 -15.47 -3.57
C TRP A 235 -7.15 -14.53 -3.88
N ILE A 236 -7.17 -13.83 -5.03
CA ILE A 236 -6.08 -12.95 -5.46
C ILE A 236 -5.84 -11.76 -4.51
N VAL A 237 -6.90 -11.22 -3.88
CA VAL A 237 -6.76 -10.11 -2.91
C VAL A 237 -6.25 -10.61 -1.57
N GLU A 238 -6.59 -11.83 -1.19
CA GLU A 238 -6.02 -12.52 -0.02
C GLU A 238 -4.50 -12.73 -0.21
N VAL A 239 -4.06 -13.05 -1.43
CA VAL A 239 -2.63 -13.11 -1.77
C VAL A 239 -1.97 -11.75 -1.68
N ALA A 240 -2.61 -10.70 -2.18
CA ALA A 240 -2.05 -9.36 -2.05
C ALA A 240 -1.90 -8.96 -0.57
N HIS A 241 -2.88 -9.26 0.28
CA HIS A 241 -2.75 -9.10 1.73
C HIS A 241 -1.58 -9.91 2.29
N SER A 242 -1.34 -11.14 1.81
CA SER A 242 -0.15 -11.92 2.20
C SER A 242 1.16 -11.24 1.80
N TRP A 243 1.22 -10.56 0.65
CA TRP A 243 2.40 -9.79 0.24
C TRP A 243 2.63 -8.57 1.14
N PHE A 244 1.56 -7.86 1.51
CA PHE A 244 1.63 -6.81 2.51
C PHE A 244 2.13 -7.32 3.87
N ASN A 245 1.77 -8.54 4.26
CA ASN A 245 2.22 -9.15 5.52
C ASN A 245 3.73 -9.45 5.53
N ARG A 246 4.39 -9.51 4.36
CA ARG A 246 5.86 -9.63 4.28
C ARG A 246 6.59 -8.33 4.66
N PHE A 247 5.88 -7.21 4.78
CA PHE A 247 6.41 -5.97 5.33
C PHE A 247 6.07 -5.94 6.82
N ARG A 248 7.00 -6.39 7.67
CA ARG A 248 6.72 -6.65 9.09
C ARG A 248 6.19 -5.42 9.84
N LYS A 249 6.56 -4.22 9.40
CA LYS A 249 6.05 -2.94 9.93
C LYS A 249 4.53 -2.77 9.77
N LEU A 250 3.90 -3.48 8.85
CA LEU A 250 2.48 -3.39 8.53
C LEU A 250 1.63 -4.50 9.17
N LEU A 251 2.24 -5.53 9.78
CA LEU A 251 1.52 -6.62 10.45
C LEU A 251 0.72 -6.13 11.67
N VAL A 252 1.35 -5.22 12.43
CA VAL A 252 0.75 -4.54 13.57
C VAL A 252 1.00 -3.05 13.39
N ARG A 253 -0.06 -2.24 13.43
CA ARG A 253 0.06 -0.80 13.32
C ARG A 253 0.53 -0.21 14.66
N TYR A 254 1.81 0.12 14.71
CA TYR A 254 2.40 0.93 15.78
C TYR A 254 2.43 2.43 15.45
N GLU A 255 2.18 2.80 14.20
CA GLU A 255 2.12 4.20 13.78
C GLU A 255 0.88 4.88 14.39
N LYS A 256 1.13 5.94 15.16
CA LYS A 256 0.08 6.68 15.89
C LYS A 256 -0.90 7.37 14.93
N LEU A 257 -0.36 8.06 13.94
CA LEU A 257 -1.11 8.86 12.97
C LEU A 257 -1.51 8.04 11.75
N ALA A 258 -2.69 8.30 11.21
CA ALA A 258 -3.20 7.61 10.01
C ALA A 258 -2.34 7.89 8.79
N ARG A 259 -1.87 9.13 8.64
CA ARG A 259 -1.05 9.58 7.51
C ARG A 259 0.27 8.83 7.37
N SER A 260 0.98 8.62 8.49
CA SER A 260 2.22 7.86 8.54
C SER A 260 2.00 6.38 8.19
N PHE A 261 0.92 5.78 8.68
CA PHE A 261 0.58 4.40 8.34
C PHE A 261 0.19 4.25 6.88
N ARG A 262 -0.59 5.19 6.33
CA ARG A 262 -0.97 5.22 4.91
C ARG A 262 0.27 5.31 4.02
N ALA A 263 1.21 6.19 4.33
CA ALA A 263 2.47 6.33 3.59
C ALA A 263 3.28 5.02 3.52
N LEU A 264 3.38 4.28 4.64
CA LEU A 264 4.05 2.98 4.65
C LEU A 264 3.30 1.93 3.81
N ASN A 265 1.96 1.97 3.78
CA ASN A 265 1.18 1.10 2.89
C ASN A 265 1.34 1.47 1.42
N GLN A 266 1.38 2.77 1.08
CA GLN A 266 1.64 3.25 -0.27
C GLN A 266 3.03 2.81 -0.75
N LEU A 267 4.06 2.91 0.11
CA LEU A 267 5.39 2.40 -0.20
C LEU A 267 5.41 0.88 -0.45
N ALA A 268 4.71 0.10 0.38
CA ALA A 268 4.58 -1.34 0.18
C ALA A 268 3.85 -1.66 -1.14
N ALA A 269 2.78 -0.93 -1.46
CA ALA A 269 2.04 -1.07 -2.71
C ALA A 269 2.92 -0.75 -3.94
N ALA A 270 3.71 0.32 -3.87
CA ALA A 270 4.68 0.66 -4.91
C ALA A 270 5.69 -0.47 -5.13
N ILE A 271 6.31 -0.99 -4.06
CA ILE A 271 7.27 -2.10 -4.13
C ILE A 271 6.61 -3.35 -4.74
N ILE A 272 5.36 -3.64 -4.39
CA ILE A 272 4.61 -4.77 -4.97
C ILE A 272 4.41 -4.56 -6.48
N ALA A 273 4.03 -3.37 -6.92
CA ALA A 273 3.83 -3.05 -8.33
C ALA A 273 5.13 -3.18 -9.13
N PHE A 274 6.21 -2.54 -8.66
CA PHE A 274 7.51 -2.64 -9.32
C PHE A 274 8.02 -4.08 -9.41
N ARG A 275 7.80 -4.92 -8.38
CA ARG A 275 8.20 -6.34 -8.41
C ARG A 275 7.48 -7.18 -9.47
N LYS A 276 6.38 -6.69 -10.04
CA LYS A 276 5.68 -7.36 -11.14
C LYS A 276 6.22 -6.98 -12.50
N VAL A 277 7.07 -5.97 -12.58
CA VAL A 277 7.86 -5.66 -13.77
C VAL A 277 9.08 -6.60 -13.79
N PRO A 278 9.31 -7.39 -14.84
CA PRO A 278 10.45 -8.27 -14.95
C PRO A 278 11.73 -7.44 -15.06
N LEU A 279 12.57 -7.46 -14.01
CA LEU A 279 13.86 -6.78 -14.01
C LEU A 279 15.02 -7.75 -14.07
N LYS A 280 16.18 -7.25 -14.53
CA LYS A 280 17.44 -8.02 -14.53
C LYS A 280 17.91 -8.33 -13.11
N VAL A 281 17.57 -7.49 -12.13
CA VAL A 281 17.89 -7.69 -10.71
C VAL A 281 16.62 -7.57 -9.88
N ASN A 282 16.40 -8.52 -8.95
CA ASN A 282 15.28 -8.46 -8.02
C ASN A 282 15.34 -7.18 -7.18
N ILE A 283 14.32 -6.33 -7.34
CA ILE A 283 14.19 -4.98 -6.78
C ILE A 283 14.38 -4.97 -5.26
N ILE A 284 13.81 -5.97 -4.59
CA ILE A 284 13.93 -6.25 -3.16
C ILE A 284 13.59 -7.74 -3.00
N TYR A 285 14.49 -8.59 -2.45
CA TYR A 285 14.15 -9.98 -2.15
C TYR A 285 12.96 -10.05 -1.18
N GLY A 286 12.11 -11.07 -1.29
CA GLY A 286 10.86 -11.15 -0.53
C GLY A 286 10.49 -12.56 -0.18
#